data_AF-A0A7U7J4F7-F1
#
_entry.id   AF-A0A7U7J4F7-F1
#
_cell.length_a   1.000
_cell.length_b   1.000
_cell.length_c   1.000
_cell.angle_alpha   90.00
_cell.angle_beta   90.00
_cell.angle_gamma   90.00
#
_symmetry.space_group_name_H-M   'P 1'
#
loop_
_entity.id
_entity.type
_entity.pdbx_description
1 polymer ?
#
loop_
_entity_poly.entity_id
_entity_poly.type
_entity_poly.pdbx_seq_one_letter_code
_entity_poly.pdbx_strand_id
1 'polypeptide(L)' 'MRSEEGRRCRDTFLSLKKTCRKHGLSFWEYLKDQGSGLNVIPRLADFIRQAAAS' A
#
# COMPACT_ATOMS: atom_id res chain seq x y z
N MET A 1 11.33 7.73 17.80
CA MET A 1 10.00 7.59 17.15
C MET A 1 8.92 7.61 18.24
N ARG A 2 8.68 8.78 18.85
CA ARG A 2 7.73 8.94 19.98
C ARG A 2 6.67 10.03 19.74
N SER A 3 6.64 10.63 18.56
CA SER A 3 5.62 11.59 18.14
C SER A 3 4.44 10.89 17.47
N GLU A 4 3.27 11.52 17.50
CA GLU A 4 2.03 10.99 16.93
C GLU A 4 2.16 10.75 15.42
N GLU A 5 2.86 11.64 14.72
CA GLU A 5 3.16 11.55 13.30
C GLU A 5 3.95 10.28 12.97
N GLY A 6 4.94 9.95 13.80
CA GLY A 6 5.72 8.72 13.63
C GLY A 6 4.87 7.47 13.81
N ARG A 7 3.92 7.49 14.74
CA ARG A 7 2.98 6.38 14.97
C ARG A 7 2.03 6.22 13.78
N ARG A 8 1.41 7.31 13.34
CA ARG A 8 0.50 7.35 12.19
C ARG A 8 1.17 6.92 10.89
N CYS A 9 2.40 7.34 10.68
CA CYS A 9 3.22 6.93 9.54
C CYS A 9 3.46 5.41 9.55
N ARG A 10 3.86 4.86 10.70
CA ARG A 10 4.05 3.41 10.86
C ARG A 10 2.77 2.62 10.61
N ASP A 11 1.65 3.06 11.17
CA ASP A 11 0.36 2.37 11.02
C ASP A 11 -0.10 2.38 9.56
N THR A 12 0.12 3.49 8.87
CA THR A 12 -0.14 3.63 7.42
C THR A 12 0.73 2.67 6.61
N PHE A 13 2.04 2.63 6.83
CA PHE A 13 2.90 1.70 6.11
C PHE A 13 2.61 0.23 6.43
N LEU A 14 2.21 -0.06 7.68
CA LEU A 14 1.82 -1.41 8.08
C LEU A 14 0.54 -1.85 7.38
N SER A 15 -0.46 -0.99 7.28
CA SER A 15 -1.70 -1.31 6.55
C SER A 15 -1.43 -1.50 5.06
N LEU A 16 -0.63 -0.62 4.43
CA LEU A 16 -0.22 -0.76 3.03
C LEU A 16 0.50 -2.10 2.78
N LYS A 17 1.48 -2.45 3.62
CA LYS A 17 2.22 -3.72 3.50
C LYS A 17 1.29 -4.93 3.62
N LYS A 18 0.33 -4.90 4.55
CA LYS A 18 -0.68 -5.97 4.71
C LYS A 18 -1.53 -6.11 3.45
N THR A 19 -2.01 -5.00 2.88
CA THR A 19 -2.82 -5.03 1.65
C THR A 19 -2.01 -5.54 0.47
N CYS A 20 -0.76 -5.08 0.28
CA CYS A 20 0.12 -5.62 -0.76
C CYS A 20 0.27 -7.14 -0.63
N ARG A 21 0.53 -7.64 0.58
CA ARG A 21 0.64 -9.07 0.86
C ARG A 21 -0.66 -9.83 0.56
N LYS A 22 -1.83 -9.25 0.87
CA LYS A 22 -3.15 -9.86 0.58
C LYS A 22 -3.37 -10.08 -0.92
N HIS A 23 -2.85 -9.18 -1.76
CA HIS A 23 -3.02 -9.23 -3.21
C HIS A 23 -1.80 -9.81 -3.95
N GLY A 24 -0.86 -10.44 -3.24
CA GLY A 24 0.33 -11.05 -3.85
C GLY A 24 1.35 -10.05 -4.40
N LEU A 25 1.28 -8.78 -3.98
CA LEU A 25 2.16 -7.71 -4.45
C LEU A 25 3.36 -7.54 -3.51
N SER A 26 4.53 -7.24 -4.09
CA SER A 26 5.69 -6.77 -3.33
C SER A 26 5.47 -5.33 -2.86
N PHE A 27 5.57 -5.13 -1.54
CA PHE A 27 5.43 -3.81 -0.93
C PHE A 27 6.47 -2.81 -1.45
N TRP A 28 7.71 -3.25 -1.67
CA TRP A 28 8.78 -2.37 -2.15
C TRP A 28 8.60 -1.96 -3.62
N GLU A 29 8.15 -2.89 -4.47
CA GLU A 29 7.86 -2.58 -5.88
C GLU A 29 6.69 -1.61 -6.00
N TYR A 30 5.64 -1.79 -5.17
CA TYR A 30 4.52 -0.85 -5.09
C TYR A 30 4.97 0.56 -4.70
N LEU A 31 5.79 0.71 -3.66
CA LEU A 31 6.29 2.02 -3.26
C LEU A 31 7.18 2.66 -4.33
N LYS A 32 8.03 1.87 -4.98
CA LYS A 32 8.91 2.35 -6.05
C LYS A 32 8.10 2.82 -7.26
N ASP A 33 7.09 2.05 -7.68
CA ASP A 33 6.20 2.39 -8.79
C ASP A 33 5.47 3.73 -8.55
N GLN A 34 4.87 3.87 -7.36
CA GLN A 34 4.15 5.09 -6.97
C GLN A 34 5.10 6.28 -6.79
N GLY A 35 6.28 6.08 -6.20
CA GLY A 35 7.28 7.14 -6.01
C GLY A 35 7.97 7.58 -7.31
N SER A 36 8.03 6.70 -8.32
CA SER A 36 8.58 7.01 -9.65
C SER A 36 7.52 7.58 -10.61
N GLY A 37 6.25 7.61 -10.21
CA GLY A 37 5.14 8.06 -11.05
C GLY A 37 4.84 7.16 -12.25
N LEU A 38 5.33 5.92 -12.24
CA LEU A 38 5.15 4.96 -13.34
C LEU A 38 3.69 4.47 -13.42
N ASN A 39 3.02 4.37 -12.26
CA ASN A 39 1.62 3.94 -12.13
C ASN A 39 1.31 2.61 -12.84
N VAL A 40 2.29 1.70 -12.91
CA VAL A 40 2.13 0.38 -13.50
C VAL A 40 1.34 -0.53 -12.57
N ILE A 41 1.52 -0.38 -11.25
CA ILE A 41 0.75 -1.13 -10.25
C ILE A 41 -0.51 -0.30 -9.91
N PRO A 42 -1.74 -0.83 -10.11
CA PRO A 42 -2.97 -0.15 -9.73
C PRO A 42 -2.97 0.28 -8.26
N ARG A 43 -3.79 1.28 -7.92
CA ARG A 43 -3.85 1.74 -6.53
C ARG A 43 -4.45 0.63 -5.67
N LEU A 44 -3.98 0.51 -4.43
CA LEU A 44 -4.54 -0.48 -3.48
C LEU A 44 -6.06 -0.35 -3.29
N ALA A 45 -6.63 0.85 -3.48
CA ALA A 45 -8.07 1.06 -3.46
C ALA A 45 -8.81 0.28 -4.58
N ASP A 46 -8.20 0.15 -5.76
CA ASP A 46 -8.79 -0.56 -6.88
C ASP A 46 -8.81 -2.07 -6.63
N PHE A 47 -7.73 -2.60 -6.04
CA PHE A 47 -7.67 -3.99 -5.58
C PHE A 47 -8.72 -4.32 -4.51
N ILE A 48 -8.97 -3.39 -3.58
CA ILE A 48 -10.03 -3.54 -2.56
C ILE A 48 -11.41 -3.55 -3.20
N ARG A 49 -11.67 -2.64 -4.15
CA ARG A 49 -12.94 -2.58 -4.88
C ARG A 49 -13.19 -3.85 -5.69
N GLN A 50 -12.18 -4.36 -6.39
CA GLN A 50 -12.27 -5.62 -7.14
C GLN A 50 -12.60 -6.80 -6.21
N ALA A 51 -11.93 -6.91 -5.06
CA ALA A 51 -12.17 -7.98 -4.09
C ALA A 51 -13.52 -7.86 -3.35
N ALA A 52 -14.17 -6.69 -3.36
CA ALA A 52 -15.50 -6.48 -2.78
C ALA A 52 -16.62 -6.74 -3.80
N ALA A 53 -16.31 -6.70 -5.10
CA ALA A 53 -17.25 -6.96 -6.18
C ALA A 53 -17.32 -8.45 -6.59
N SER A 54 -16.43 -9.29 -6.03
CA SER A 54 -16.33 -10.74 -6.24
C SER A 54 -17.01 -11.54 -5.13
#